data_AF-A0A8H7TU23-F1
#
_entry.id   AF-A0A8H7TU23-F1
#
_cell.length_a   1.000
_cell.length_b   1.000
_cell.length_c   1.000
_cell.angle_alpha   90.00
_cell.angle_beta   90.00
_cell.angle_gamma   90.00
#
_symmetry.space_group_name_H-M   'P 1'
#
loop_
_entity.id
_entity.type
_entity.pdbx_description
1 polymer ?
#
loop_
_entity_poly.entity_id
_entity_poly.type
_entity_poly.pdbx_seq_one_letter_code
_entity_poly.pdbx_strand_id
1 'polypeptide(L)'
;MMSARSAAKSSVTSFVTELPKPVASGSGVSCSILLAEPNLFLAGFDHDGSAHRNGHSGTALLRGKLQLNVSKNVKLKAVQLKLVGRARTEWPEGIPPLKQDLFEEQGLRTQVLTFFNAMYDGWESEYGNQCSYTLKGEAASNNSTYLVVSTPARMAREAPTKLPRS
;
A
#
# COMPACT_ATOMS: atom_id res chain seq x y z
N MET A 1 -8.83 -61.06 10.18
CA MET A 1 -8.99 -59.69 9.63
C MET A 1 -8.15 -58.75 10.49
N MET A 2 -7.13 -58.11 9.93
CA MET A 2 -6.19 -57.25 10.65
C MET A 2 -6.44 -55.79 10.23
N SER A 3 -6.80 -54.95 11.20
CA SER A 3 -7.15 -53.54 11.01
C SER A 3 -5.87 -52.69 11.00
N ALA A 4 -5.55 -52.09 9.86
CA ALA A 4 -4.44 -51.15 9.74
C ALA A 4 -4.89 -49.77 10.25
N ARG A 5 -4.33 -49.32 11.39
CA ARG A 5 -4.46 -47.95 11.86
C ARG A 5 -3.63 -47.05 10.95
N SER A 6 -4.28 -46.32 10.06
CA SER A 6 -3.62 -45.27 9.27
C SER A 6 -3.28 -44.10 10.18
N ALA A 7 -2.00 -43.87 10.42
CA ALA A 7 -1.50 -42.69 11.11
C ALA A 7 -1.72 -41.46 10.23
N ALA A 8 -2.56 -40.53 10.69
CA ALA A 8 -2.74 -39.24 10.05
C ALA A 8 -1.41 -38.47 10.11
N LYS A 9 -0.78 -38.28 8.94
CA LYS A 9 0.36 -37.39 8.80
C LYS A 9 -0.18 -35.96 8.96
N SER A 10 0.14 -35.33 10.08
CA SER A 10 -0.13 -33.93 10.33
C SER A 10 0.54 -33.08 9.24
N SER A 11 -0.25 -32.59 8.29
CA SER A 11 0.20 -31.57 7.33
C SER A 11 0.39 -30.28 8.10
N VAL A 12 1.62 -30.04 8.53
CA VAL A 12 2.07 -28.73 8.98
C VAL A 12 1.96 -27.80 7.78
N THR A 13 0.85 -27.07 7.67
CA THR A 13 0.72 -25.90 6.79
C THR A 13 1.66 -24.85 7.34
N SER A 14 2.91 -24.86 6.87
CA SER A 14 3.77 -23.69 7.01
C SER A 14 3.08 -22.57 6.23
N PHE A 15 2.59 -21.56 6.95
CA PHE A 15 2.28 -20.26 6.38
C PHE A 15 3.60 -19.62 5.94
N VAL A 16 4.21 -20.15 4.88
CA VAL A 16 5.24 -19.44 4.15
C VAL A 16 4.52 -18.23 3.61
N THR A 17 4.75 -17.08 4.24
CA THR A 17 4.38 -15.81 3.63
C THR A 17 5.29 -15.70 2.42
N GLU A 18 4.82 -16.15 1.25
CA GLU A 18 5.56 -15.96 0.01
C GLU A 18 5.88 -14.47 -0.08
N LEU A 19 7.16 -14.13 0.05
CA LEU A 19 7.58 -12.75 -0.04
C LEU A 19 7.27 -12.30 -1.47
N PRO A 20 6.39 -11.31 -1.68
CA PRO A 20 5.97 -10.94 -3.01
C PRO A 20 7.18 -10.57 -3.87
N LYS A 21 7.30 -11.26 -5.01
CA LYS A 21 8.34 -11.00 -6.00
C LYS A 21 8.34 -9.50 -6.35
N PRO A 22 9.52 -8.86 -6.45
CA PRO A 22 9.58 -7.46 -6.88
C PRO A 22 8.84 -7.23 -8.18
N VAL A 23 7.99 -6.21 -8.22
CA VAL A 23 7.26 -5.77 -9.41
C VAL A 23 8.19 -5.09 -10.42
N ALA A 24 9.33 -4.57 -9.95
CA ALA A 24 10.40 -4.05 -10.78
C ALA A 24 11.76 -4.25 -10.09
N SER A 25 12.82 -4.40 -10.89
CA SER A 25 14.20 -4.44 -10.39
C SER A 25 15.16 -3.91 -11.44
N GLY A 26 16.11 -3.07 -11.04
CA GLY A 26 17.10 -2.46 -11.93
C GLY A 26 18.05 -1.53 -11.20
N SER A 27 19.28 -1.40 -11.68
CA SER A 27 20.26 -0.41 -11.20
C SER A 27 20.56 -0.43 -9.69
N GLY A 28 20.41 -1.59 -9.01
CA GLY A 28 20.59 -1.68 -7.56
C GLY A 28 19.36 -1.26 -6.74
N VAL A 29 18.20 -1.13 -7.37
CA VAL A 29 16.91 -0.93 -6.72
C VAL A 29 15.98 -2.08 -7.08
N SER A 30 15.25 -2.60 -6.10
CA SER A 30 14.06 -3.42 -6.33
C SER A 30 12.86 -2.82 -5.65
N CYS A 31 11.70 -2.94 -6.29
CA CYS A 31 10.43 -2.37 -5.84
C CYS A 31 9.40 -3.50 -5.72
N SER A 32 8.72 -3.58 -4.58
CA SER A 32 7.65 -4.54 -4.30
C SER A 32 6.41 -3.81 -3.80
N ILE A 33 5.23 -4.31 -4.17
CA ILE A 33 3.95 -3.88 -3.60
C ILE A 33 3.49 -5.00 -2.67
N LEU A 34 3.38 -4.68 -1.38
CA LEU A 34 2.96 -5.61 -0.32
C LEU A 34 1.55 -5.23 0.10
N LEU A 35 0.54 -5.88 -0.46
CA LEU A 35 -0.85 -5.65 -0.07
C LEU A 35 -1.14 -6.29 1.29
N ALA A 36 -1.98 -5.64 2.11
CA ALA A 36 -2.44 -6.22 3.36
C ALA A 36 -3.48 -7.32 3.10
N GLU A 37 -4.27 -7.19 2.04
CA GLU A 37 -5.24 -8.18 1.57
C GLU A 37 -4.92 -8.60 0.13
N PRO A 38 -5.00 -9.90 -0.20
CA PRO A 38 -4.82 -10.37 -1.57
C PRO A 38 -5.99 -10.00 -2.47
N ASN A 39 -7.19 -9.85 -1.90
CA ASN A 39 -8.42 -9.54 -2.62
C ASN A 39 -9.20 -8.47 -1.88
N LEU A 40 -9.83 -7.58 -2.64
CA LEU A 40 -10.69 -6.52 -2.16
C LEU A 40 -12.08 -6.71 -2.74
N PHE A 41 -13.10 -6.81 -1.88
CA PHE A 41 -14.48 -6.96 -2.30
C PHE A 41 -15.24 -5.65 -2.11
N LEU A 42 -15.93 -5.22 -3.15
CA LEU A 42 -16.87 -4.10 -3.09
C LEU A 42 -18.27 -4.66 -2.94
N ALA A 43 -19.06 -4.12 -2.02
CA ALA A 43 -20.48 -4.42 -1.96
C ALA A 43 -21.12 -3.93 -3.27
N GLY A 44 -21.81 -4.83 -3.97
CA GLY A 44 -22.46 -4.53 -5.23
C GLY A 44 -23.74 -3.71 -5.07
N PHE A 45 -24.44 -3.52 -6.19
CA PHE A 45 -25.81 -3.01 -6.21
C PHE A 45 -26.77 -4.19 -6.04
N ASP A 46 -27.70 -4.13 -5.08
CA ASP A 46 -28.75 -5.13 -4.97
C ASP A 46 -29.69 -5.03 -6.18
N HIS A 47 -29.95 -6.16 -6.84
CA HIS A 47 -30.84 -6.25 -8.02
C HIS A 47 -32.33 -6.16 -7.66
N ASP A 48 -32.68 -6.12 -6.38
CA ASP A 48 -34.07 -6.14 -5.92
C ASP A 48 -34.77 -4.76 -6.00
N GLY A 49 -34.06 -3.72 -6.47
CA GLY A 49 -34.61 -2.36 -6.56
C GLY A 49 -34.90 -1.73 -5.19
N SER A 50 -34.69 -2.47 -4.09
CA SER A 50 -34.57 -1.94 -2.75
C SER A 50 -33.14 -1.44 -2.59
N ALA A 51 -32.79 -0.43 -3.40
CA ALA A 51 -31.65 0.41 -3.10
C ALA A 51 -31.81 0.87 -1.66
N HIS A 52 -31.02 0.29 -0.77
CA HIS A 52 -31.10 0.53 0.65
C HIS A 52 -30.95 2.04 0.81
N ARG A 53 -32.04 2.70 1.23
CA ARG A 53 -32.19 4.16 1.31
C ARG A 53 -31.19 4.81 2.27
N ASN A 54 -30.32 4.01 2.86
CA ASN A 54 -29.19 4.38 3.69
C ASN A 54 -27.87 4.15 2.92
N GLY A 55 -27.68 4.89 1.83
CA GLY A 55 -26.44 5.52 1.30
C GLY A 55 -25.03 4.90 1.46
N HIS A 56 -24.86 3.66 1.91
CA HIS A 56 -23.55 3.07 2.14
C HIS A 56 -23.16 2.25 0.91
N SER A 57 -22.82 2.94 -0.19
CA SER A 57 -21.99 2.32 -1.23
C SER A 57 -20.76 1.75 -0.55
N GLY A 58 -20.60 0.43 -0.53
CA GLY A 58 -19.52 -0.22 0.23
C GLY A 58 -18.16 0.31 -0.22
N THR A 59 -17.50 1.12 0.61
CA THR A 59 -16.13 1.55 0.34
C THR A 59 -15.20 0.42 0.74
N ALA A 60 -14.37 -0.05 -0.19
CA ALA A 60 -13.28 -0.93 0.16
C ALA A 60 -11.95 -0.18 0.09
N LEU A 61 -11.08 -0.43 1.07
CA LEU A 61 -9.82 0.26 1.23
C LEU A 61 -8.67 -0.63 0.79
N LEU A 62 -7.94 -0.21 -0.24
CA LEU A 62 -6.70 -0.87 -0.64
C LEU A 62 -5.58 -0.49 0.35
N ARG A 63 -5.19 -1.45 1.20
CA ARG A 63 -4.12 -1.26 2.18
C ARG A 63 -2.86 -2.00 1.74
N GLY A 64 -1.70 -1.45 2.09
CA GLY A 64 -0.43 -2.08 1.78
C GLY A 64 0.78 -1.18 1.99
N LYS A 65 1.94 -1.64 1.50
CA LYS A 65 3.21 -0.91 1.52
C LYS A 65 3.88 -1.00 0.15
N LEU A 66 4.46 0.12 -0.27
CA LEU A 66 5.41 0.16 -1.37
C LEU A 66 6.82 0.01 -0.77
N GLN A 67 7.48 -1.11 -1.03
CA GLN A 67 8.80 -1.39 -0.46
C GLN A 67 9.88 -1.21 -1.53
N LEU A 68 10.83 -0.32 -1.27
CA LEU A 68 12.04 -0.16 -2.08
C LEU A 68 13.23 -0.75 -1.32
N ASN A 69 13.94 -1.68 -1.95
CA ASN A 69 15.24 -2.17 -1.48
C ASN A 69 16.33 -1.56 -2.35
N VAL A 70 17.25 -0.84 -1.72
CA VAL A 70 18.37 -0.18 -2.39
C VAL A 70 19.66 -0.86 -1.98
N SER A 71 20.33 -1.52 -2.92
CA SER A 71 21.56 -2.29 -2.70
C SER A 71 22.82 -1.61 -3.23
N LYS A 72 22.68 -0.54 -4.01
CA LYS A 72 23.77 0.29 -4.52
C LYS A 72 23.47 1.76 -4.25
N ASN A 73 24.51 2.60 -4.23
CA ASN A 73 24.30 4.03 -4.16
C ASN A 73 23.59 4.52 -5.44
N VAL A 74 22.37 5.03 -5.28
CA VAL A 74 21.50 5.48 -6.38
C VAL A 74 20.81 6.77 -6.00
N LYS A 75 20.60 7.63 -6.98
CA LYS A 75 19.82 8.86 -6.81
C LYS A 75 18.36 8.58 -7.13
N LEU A 76 17.49 8.73 -6.13
CA LEU A 76 16.04 8.66 -6.32
C LEU A 76 15.52 10.05 -6.70
N LYS A 77 14.77 10.16 -7.80
CA LYS A 77 14.12 11.42 -8.21
C LYS A 77 12.73 11.56 -7.61
N ALA A 78 11.93 10.50 -7.68
CA ALA A 78 10.60 10.46 -7.14
C ALA A 78 10.18 9.01 -6.86
N VAL A 79 9.28 8.84 -5.90
CA VAL A 79 8.59 7.58 -5.60
C VAL A 79 7.09 7.87 -5.62
N GLN A 80 6.40 7.27 -6.58
CA GLN A 80 4.97 7.47 -6.83
C GLN A 80 4.25 6.14 -7.02
N LEU A 81 3.03 6.05 -6.50
CA LEU A 81 2.10 4.97 -6.76
C LEU A 81 0.90 5.51 -7.52
N LYS A 82 0.65 4.93 -8.70
CA LYS A 82 -0.51 5.26 -9.53
C LYS A 82 -1.50 4.10 -9.50
N LEU A 83 -2.68 4.36 -8.96
CA LEU A 83 -3.82 3.45 -9.00
C LEU A 83 -4.69 3.84 -10.18
N VAL A 84 -4.87 2.92 -11.13
CA VAL A 84 -5.69 3.13 -12.34
C VAL A 84 -6.85 2.15 -12.30
N GLY A 85 -8.07 2.65 -12.18
CA GLY A 85 -9.26 1.82 -12.34
C GLY A 85 -9.67 1.73 -13.81
N ARG A 86 -10.07 0.54 -14.25
CA ARG A 86 -10.64 0.28 -15.57
C ARG A 86 -11.82 -0.67 -15.41
N ALA A 87 -12.93 -0.38 -16.08
CA ALA A 87 -14.06 -1.28 -16.21
C ALA A 87 -14.07 -1.83 -17.63
N ARG A 88 -14.26 -3.15 -17.78
CA ARG A 88 -14.35 -3.81 -19.08
C ARG A 88 -15.63 -4.63 -19.12
N THR A 89 -16.49 -4.33 -20.07
CA THR A 89 -17.68 -5.12 -20.37
C THR A 89 -17.40 -5.97 -21.60
N GLU A 90 -17.39 -7.28 -21.41
CA GLU A 90 -17.33 -8.24 -22.50
C GLU A 90 -18.76 -8.63 -22.84
N TRP A 91 -19.20 -8.29 -24.05
CA TRP A 91 -20.53 -8.66 -24.53
C TRP A 91 -20.45 -10.07 -25.15
N PRO A 92 -21.25 -11.04 -24.69
CA PRO A 92 -21.32 -12.34 -25.35
C PRO A 92 -22.07 -12.15 -26.68
N GLU A 93 -21.36 -12.01 -27.79
CA GLU A 93 -22.04 -11.87 -29.08
C GLU A 93 -22.68 -13.20 -29.53
N GLY A 94 -23.80 -13.08 -30.25
CA GLY A 94 -24.71 -14.15 -30.67
C GLY A 94 -24.16 -15.15 -31.71
N ILE A 95 -25.08 -15.77 -32.44
CA ILE A 95 -24.90 -17.01 -33.22
C ILE A 95 -23.63 -16.97 -34.12
N PRO A 96 -22.75 -18.01 -34.12
CA PRO A 96 -21.42 -18.01 -34.77
C PRO A 96 -21.43 -17.58 -36.26
N PRO A 97 -20.45 -16.78 -36.77
CA PRO A 97 -18.98 -17.00 -36.65
C PRO A 97 -18.09 -15.79 -36.24
N LEU A 98 -18.65 -14.64 -35.84
CA LEU A 98 -17.90 -13.37 -35.59
C LEU A 98 -17.33 -13.22 -34.16
N LYS A 99 -16.72 -14.30 -33.65
CA LYS A 99 -16.79 -14.67 -32.23
C LYS A 99 -16.02 -13.90 -31.15
N GLN A 100 -15.15 -12.91 -31.40
CA GLN A 100 -14.16 -12.63 -30.32
C GLN A 100 -13.49 -11.26 -30.16
N ASP A 101 -13.97 -10.17 -30.77
CA ASP A 101 -13.23 -8.89 -30.72
C ASP A 101 -13.92 -7.69 -30.04
N LEU A 102 -15.18 -7.80 -29.59
CA LEU A 102 -15.91 -6.63 -29.06
C LEU A 102 -15.91 -6.59 -27.52
N PHE A 103 -15.24 -5.60 -26.95
CA PHE A 103 -15.37 -5.23 -25.54
C PHE A 103 -15.45 -3.72 -25.40
N GLU A 104 -16.19 -3.27 -24.39
CA GLU A 104 -16.26 -1.86 -24.01
C GLU A 104 -15.35 -1.65 -22.80
N GLU A 105 -14.29 -0.84 -22.94
CA GLU A 105 -13.42 -0.46 -21.83
C GLU A 105 -13.64 1.01 -21.45
N GLN A 106 -13.96 1.24 -20.18
CA GLN A 106 -14.17 2.56 -19.60
C GLN A 106 -13.10 2.81 -18.52
N GLY A 107 -12.38 3.93 -18.65
CA GLY A 107 -11.48 4.38 -17.59
C GLY A 107 -12.29 4.81 -16.36
N LEU A 108 -11.92 4.30 -15.19
CA LEU A 108 -12.43 4.76 -13.90
C LEU A 108 -11.45 5.78 -13.30
N ARG A 109 -11.72 6.20 -12.06
CA ARG A 109 -10.88 7.15 -11.34
C ARG A 109 -9.43 6.66 -11.27
N THR A 110 -8.50 7.55 -11.61
CA THR A 110 -7.06 7.38 -11.39
C THR A 110 -6.64 8.19 -10.17
N GLN A 111 -5.86 7.59 -9.28
CA GLN A 111 -5.28 8.25 -8.12
C GLN A 111 -3.75 8.13 -8.18
N VAL A 112 -3.05 9.24 -7.96
CA VAL A 112 -1.59 9.27 -7.87
C VAL A 112 -1.22 9.68 -6.45
N LEU A 113 -0.47 8.83 -5.77
CA LEU A 113 0.12 9.08 -4.47
C LEU A 113 1.62 9.33 -4.68
N THR A 114 2.11 10.49 -4.23
CA THR A 114 3.54 10.80 -4.25
C THR A 114 4.08 10.64 -2.83
N PHE A 115 4.95 9.65 -2.65
CA PHE A 115 5.62 9.42 -1.38
C PHE A 115 6.87 10.29 -1.25
N PHE A 116 7.59 10.50 -2.36
CA PHE A 116 8.80 11.31 -2.40
C PHE A 116 8.98 11.97 -3.77
N ASN A 117 9.51 13.19 -3.82
CA ASN A 117 10.00 13.87 -5.02
C ASN A 117 11.09 14.85 -4.63
N ALA A 118 12.30 14.67 -5.17
CA ALA A 118 13.48 15.47 -4.86
C ALA A 118 13.36 16.95 -5.29
N MET A 119 12.39 17.29 -6.14
CA MET A 119 12.13 18.67 -6.57
C MET A 119 11.13 19.41 -5.66
N TYR A 120 10.53 18.72 -4.70
CA TYR A 120 9.56 19.30 -3.77
C TYR A 120 10.13 19.28 -2.35
N ASP A 121 9.99 20.39 -1.62
CA ASP A 121 10.60 20.58 -0.29
C ASP A 121 9.57 20.51 0.86
N GLY A 122 8.28 20.35 0.56
CA GLY A 122 7.22 20.31 1.57
C GLY A 122 6.96 18.91 2.16
N TRP A 123 7.99 18.08 2.29
CA TRP A 123 7.87 16.73 2.85
C TRP A 123 7.93 16.77 4.39
N GLU A 124 7.21 15.86 5.05
CA GLU A 124 7.27 15.69 6.50
C GLU A 124 8.64 15.19 6.99
N SER A 125 9.37 14.48 6.13
CA SER A 125 10.70 13.92 6.38
C SER A 125 11.59 14.08 5.16
N GLU A 126 12.90 14.04 5.35
CA GLU A 126 13.91 14.02 4.28
C GLU A 126 13.71 12.84 3.29
N TYR A 127 12.96 11.82 3.71
CA TYR A 127 12.62 10.65 2.89
C TYR A 127 11.20 10.66 2.32
N GLY A 128 10.46 11.76 2.49
CA GLY A 128 9.09 11.91 1.99
C GLY A 128 7.99 11.65 3.03
N ASN A 129 6.74 11.65 2.58
CA ASN A 129 5.56 11.48 3.45
C ASN A 129 5.23 10.00 3.63
N GLN A 130 4.88 9.60 4.86
CA GLN A 130 4.51 8.21 5.20
C GLN A 130 5.63 7.18 4.86
N CYS A 131 6.89 7.63 4.88
CA CYS A 131 8.06 6.81 4.57
C CYS A 131 8.80 6.38 5.84
N SER A 132 9.12 5.09 5.96
CA SER A 132 10.06 4.55 6.94
C SER A 132 11.23 3.90 6.23
N TYR A 133 12.45 4.03 6.75
CA TYR A 133 13.64 3.42 6.17
C TYR A 133 14.41 2.60 7.21
N THR A 134 15.18 1.63 6.72
CA THR A 134 16.10 0.85 7.55
C THR A 134 17.37 0.61 6.75
N LEU A 135 18.52 0.90 7.35
CA LEU A 135 19.83 0.61 6.76
C LEU A 135 20.23 -0.82 7.10
N LYS A 136 20.73 -1.58 6.11
CA LYS A 136 21.29 -2.92 6.33
C LYS A 136 22.77 -2.79 6.70
N GLY A 137 23.10 -2.85 7.99
CA GLY A 137 24.48 -2.91 8.47
C GLY A 137 24.65 -2.43 9.92
N GLU A 138 25.46 -3.16 10.67
CA GLU A 138 25.87 -2.87 12.06
C GLU A 138 26.69 -1.55 12.08
N ALA A 139 26.30 -0.64 12.97
CA ALA A 139 26.78 0.75 13.08
C ALA A 139 26.51 1.62 11.83
N ALA A 140 25.62 2.60 12.03
CA ALA A 140 25.74 3.87 11.34
C ALA A 140 27.20 4.35 11.48
N SER A 141 28.01 4.20 10.43
CA SER A 141 29.30 4.86 10.39
C SER A 141 29.00 6.35 10.31
N ASN A 142 29.40 7.05 11.36
CA ASN A 142 29.14 8.47 11.56
C ASN A 142 29.82 9.31 10.48
N ASN A 143 29.20 9.45 9.32
CA ASN A 143 29.45 10.58 8.43
C ASN A 143 28.21 10.89 7.58
N SER A 144 27.45 11.87 8.07
CA SER A 144 26.28 12.55 7.46
C SER A 144 24.99 11.71 7.48
N THR A 145 23.90 12.09 8.15
CA THR A 145 23.30 13.40 8.39
C THR A 145 22.55 13.45 9.73
N TYR A 146 22.40 14.65 10.29
CA TYR A 146 21.82 14.97 11.60
C TYR A 146 20.39 14.41 11.80
N LEU A 147 20.26 13.40 12.67
CA LEU A 147 18.97 12.90 13.14
C LEU A 147 18.56 13.66 14.42
N VAL A 148 17.89 14.79 14.26
CA VAL A 148 17.13 15.36 15.39
C VAL A 148 15.77 14.68 15.40
N VAL A 149 15.61 13.69 16.28
CA VAL A 149 14.29 13.19 16.68
C VAL A 149 13.60 14.32 17.44
N SER A 150 12.76 15.09 16.74
CA SER A 150 11.88 16.06 17.37
C SER A 150 10.85 15.32 18.22
N THR A 151 11.11 15.20 19.52
CA THR A 151 10.11 14.76 20.50
C THR A 151 9.07 15.87 20.64
N PRO A 152 7.75 15.58 20.59
CA PRO A 152 6.77 16.62 20.86
C PRO A 152 6.91 17.07 22.31
N ALA A 153 7.32 18.33 22.51
CA ALA A 153 7.36 18.95 23.83
C ALA A 153 5.96 18.89 24.44
N ARG A 154 5.81 18.12 25.54
CA ARG A 154 4.66 18.23 26.42
C ARG A 154 4.56 19.69 26.84
N MET A 155 3.51 20.36 26.37
CA MET A 155 3.13 21.72 26.74
C MET A 155 3.08 21.82 28.27
N ALA A 156 4.12 22.41 28.86
CA ALA A 156 4.16 22.71 30.28
C ALA A 156 3.10 23.78 30.54
N ARG A 157 2.18 23.44 31.44
CA ARG A 157 1.06 24.28 31.86
C ARG A 157 1.61 25.45 32.67
N GLU A 158 1.64 26.64 32.10
CA GLU A 158 2.07 27.86 32.77
C GLU A 158 1.00 28.31 33.79
N ALA A 159 1.42 28.55 35.03
CA ALA A 159 0.55 29.01 36.12
C ALA A 159 0.40 30.54 36.06
N PRO A 160 -0.75 31.11 36.46
CA PRO A 160 -1.00 32.55 36.30
C PRO A 160 -0.25 33.38 37.36
N THR A 161 0.58 34.31 36.87
CA THR A 161 1.26 35.34 37.66
C THR A 161 0.27 36.34 38.25
N LYS A 162 0.34 36.56 39.58
CA LYS A 162 -0.46 37.57 40.30
C LYS A 162 0.01 38.99 39.94
N LEU A 163 -0.95 39.87 39.62
CA LEU A 163 -0.76 41.32 39.48
C LEU A 163 -0.55 41.98 40.85
N PRO A 164 0.35 42.98 40.99
CA PRO A 164 0.38 43.84 42.18
C PRO A 164 -0.72 44.92 42.06
N ARG A 165 -1.49 45.11 43.14
CA ARG A 165 -2.37 46.29 43.29
C ARG A 165 -1.52 47.47 43.77
N SER A 166 -1.74 48.64 43.16
CA SER A 166 -1.35 49.95 43.68
C SER A 166 -2.12 50.32 44.93
#